data_AF-A0A7K9W7P4-F1
#
_entry.id   AF-A0A7K9W7P4-F1
#
_cell.length_a   1.000
_cell.length_b   1.000
_cell.length_c   1.000
_cell.angle_alpha   90.00
_cell.angle_beta   90.00
_cell.angle_gamma   90.00
#
_symmetry.space_group_name_H-M   'P 1'
#
loop_
_entity.id
_entity.type
_entity.pdbx_description
1 polymer ?
#
loop_
_entity_poly.entity_id
_entity_poly.type
_entity_poly.pdbx_seq_one_letter_code
_entity_poly.pdbx_strand_id
1 'polypeptide(L)'
;VPQLGPQLPARLTQQPWHLLYSTGRDGFSLRTLYRSGTRPDSPNLLLIRDTEGQTFGAFSTSAIRCSSGFYGTGETFLFSFCPELKVFRWTGRNDFFVNGDVNLLMVGGGSGRFGLWLDGDLHHGGSQPCETFDNETLSHREEFCIQDLELWGLA
;
A
#
# COMPACT_ATOMS: atom_id res chain seq x y z
N VAL A 1 4.51 1.58 -13.98
CA VAL A 1 5.41 1.24 -12.83
C VAL A 1 6.88 1.67 -12.97
N PRO A 2 7.55 1.69 -14.15
CA PRO A 2 8.99 2.03 -14.23
C PRO A 2 9.39 3.35 -13.56
N GLN A 3 8.48 4.33 -13.54
CA GLN A 3 8.65 5.63 -12.89
C GLN A 3 8.78 5.55 -11.35
N LEU A 4 8.34 4.47 -10.71
CA LEU A 4 8.50 4.25 -9.25
C LEU A 4 9.92 3.79 -8.88
N GLY A 5 10.67 3.21 -9.81
CA GLY A 5 12.02 2.69 -9.55
C GLY A 5 12.93 3.70 -8.83
N PRO A 6 13.07 4.94 -9.34
CA PRO A 6 13.85 6.00 -8.71
C PRO A 6 13.35 6.45 -7.32
N GLN A 7 12.13 6.11 -6.93
CA GLN A 7 11.51 6.53 -5.66
C GLN A 7 11.73 5.53 -4.53
N LEU A 8 12.08 4.30 -4.88
CA LEU A 8 12.45 3.25 -3.93
C LEU A 8 13.83 3.58 -3.31
N PRO A 9 14.08 3.15 -2.06
CA PRO A 9 15.42 3.23 -1.47
C PRO A 9 16.50 2.67 -2.41
N ALA A 10 17.63 3.37 -2.55
CA ALA A 10 18.65 3.03 -3.55
C ALA A 10 19.11 1.56 -3.47
N ARG A 11 19.19 1.01 -2.25
CA ARG A 11 19.51 -0.41 -1.97
C ARG A 11 18.54 -1.42 -2.60
N LEU A 12 17.32 -1.01 -2.94
CA LEU A 12 16.26 -1.84 -3.51
C LEU A 12 16.13 -1.73 -5.03
N THR A 13 16.70 -0.68 -5.63
CA THR A 13 16.52 -0.39 -7.07
C THR A 13 17.13 -1.46 -7.99
N GLN A 14 18.14 -2.20 -7.51
CA GLN A 14 18.82 -3.26 -8.27
C GLN A 14 18.37 -4.66 -7.85
N GLN A 15 17.43 -4.78 -6.92
CA GLN A 15 16.93 -6.07 -6.45
C GLN A 15 15.81 -6.56 -7.37
N PRO A 16 15.72 -7.88 -7.65
CA PRO A 16 14.61 -8.42 -8.43
C PRO A 16 13.32 -8.39 -7.60
N TRP A 17 12.32 -7.70 -8.12
CA TRP A 17 10.98 -7.68 -7.54
C TRP A 17 10.15 -8.81 -8.14
N HIS A 18 9.50 -9.59 -7.28
CA HIS A 18 8.68 -10.72 -7.65
C HIS A 18 7.22 -10.46 -7.29
N LEU A 19 6.31 -10.88 -8.18
CA LEU A 19 4.87 -10.84 -7.92
C LEU A 19 4.49 -11.94 -6.92
N LEU A 20 4.23 -11.54 -5.69
CA LEU A 20 3.92 -12.45 -4.59
C LEU A 20 2.43 -12.77 -4.54
N TYR A 21 1.58 -11.79 -4.85
CA TYR A 21 0.13 -11.94 -4.87
C TYR A 21 -0.49 -11.08 -5.96
N SER A 22 -1.55 -11.57 -6.61
CA SER A 22 -2.41 -10.74 -7.46
C SER A 22 -3.86 -11.21 -7.37
N THR A 23 -4.83 -10.28 -7.35
CA THR A 23 -6.26 -10.64 -7.32
C THR A 23 -6.68 -11.47 -8.54
N GLY A 24 -6.09 -11.22 -9.70
CA GLY A 24 -6.33 -12.00 -10.92
C GLY A 24 -5.85 -13.47 -10.87
N ARG A 25 -4.86 -13.79 -10.03
CA ARG A 25 -4.32 -15.15 -9.87
C ARG A 25 -4.83 -15.85 -8.62
N ASP A 26 -4.90 -15.13 -7.52
CA ASP A 26 -5.05 -15.67 -6.16
C ASP A 26 -6.42 -15.36 -5.54
N GLY A 27 -7.30 -14.68 -6.29
CA GLY A 27 -8.63 -14.28 -5.85
C GLY A 27 -8.61 -13.03 -4.97
N PHE A 28 -9.79 -12.58 -4.54
CA PHE A 28 -10.00 -11.34 -3.79
C PHE A 28 -10.16 -11.65 -2.29
N SER A 29 -9.04 -11.74 -1.57
CA SER A 29 -9.05 -12.00 -0.12
C SER A 29 -7.78 -11.50 0.56
N LEU A 30 -7.95 -10.59 1.50
CA LEU A 30 -6.85 -10.04 2.31
C LEU A 30 -6.14 -11.14 3.11
N ARG A 31 -6.89 -12.17 3.54
CA ARG A 31 -6.32 -13.34 4.21
C ARG A 31 -5.39 -14.14 3.30
N THR A 32 -5.72 -14.28 2.02
CA THR A 32 -4.84 -14.93 1.04
C THR A 32 -3.60 -14.07 0.78
N LEU A 33 -3.76 -12.75 0.68
CA LEU A 33 -2.65 -11.80 0.57
C LEU A 33 -1.66 -11.95 1.73
N TYR A 34 -2.11 -11.99 2.99
CA TYR A 34 -1.22 -12.20 4.14
C TYR A 34 -0.46 -13.53 4.12
N ARG A 35 -0.96 -14.53 3.38
CA ARG A 35 -0.31 -15.84 3.26
C ARG A 35 0.72 -15.91 2.14
N SER A 36 0.93 -14.83 1.36
CA SER A 36 1.85 -14.81 0.22
C SER A 36 3.34 -14.91 0.59
N GLY A 37 3.68 -15.19 1.86
CA GLY A 37 4.97 -15.76 2.24
C GLY A 37 6.12 -14.76 2.42
N THR A 38 5.85 -13.48 2.68
CA THR A 38 6.90 -12.48 2.93
C THR A 38 7.52 -12.61 4.31
N ARG A 39 8.85 -12.56 4.39
CA ARG A 39 9.57 -12.34 5.66
C ARG A 39 9.09 -11.03 6.30
N PRO A 40 8.81 -10.96 7.62
CA PRO A 40 8.27 -9.76 8.27
C PRO A 40 9.01 -8.46 7.97
N ASP A 41 10.34 -8.53 7.83
CA ASP A 41 11.22 -7.39 7.59
C ASP A 41 11.56 -7.18 6.10
N SER A 42 10.87 -7.89 5.19
CA SER A 42 11.03 -7.70 3.75
C SER A 42 10.15 -6.56 3.25
N PRO A 43 10.66 -5.66 2.40
CA PRO A 43 9.86 -4.59 1.82
C PRO A 43 8.85 -5.15 0.80
N ASN A 44 7.77 -4.41 0.58
CA ASN A 44 6.72 -4.76 -0.38
C ASN A 44 6.20 -3.52 -1.06
N LEU A 45 5.71 -3.71 -2.28
CA LEU A 45 5.05 -2.71 -3.07
C LEU A 45 3.62 -3.22 -3.34
N LEU A 46 2.66 -2.53 -2.74
CA LEU A 46 1.25 -2.72 -2.99
C LEU A 46 0.85 -1.81 -4.15
N LEU A 47 0.34 -2.39 -5.22
CA LEU A 47 -0.13 -1.68 -6.40
C LEU A 47 -1.61 -1.97 -6.60
N ILE A 48 -2.40 -0.91 -6.72
CA ILE A 48 -3.86 -0.98 -6.86
C ILE A 48 -4.25 -0.27 -8.15
N ARG A 49 -5.14 -0.90 -8.91
CA ARG A 49 -5.90 -0.28 -9.98
C ARG A 49 -7.37 -0.30 -9.59
N ASP A 50 -8.02 0.86 -9.59
CA ASP A 50 -9.46 0.94 -9.36
C ASP A 50 -10.27 0.75 -10.66
N THR A 51 -11.59 0.63 -10.51
CA THR A 51 -12.52 0.47 -11.64
C THR A 51 -12.68 1.72 -12.52
N GLU A 52 -12.19 2.88 -12.08
CA GLU A 52 -12.12 4.10 -12.90
C GLU A 52 -10.80 4.19 -13.69
N GLY A 53 -9.90 3.22 -13.54
CA GLY A 53 -8.63 3.12 -14.26
C GLY A 53 -7.45 3.80 -13.56
N GLN A 54 -7.65 4.32 -12.36
CA GLN A 54 -6.60 5.02 -11.61
C GLN A 54 -5.66 4.00 -10.96
N THR A 55 -4.37 4.34 -10.93
CA THR A 55 -3.33 3.49 -10.34
C THR A 55 -2.64 4.22 -9.20
N PHE A 56 -2.55 3.57 -8.04
CA PHE A 56 -1.95 4.12 -6.82
C PHE A 56 -1.56 2.98 -5.88
N GLY A 57 -1.02 3.29 -4.70
CA GLY A 57 -0.72 2.28 -3.71
C GLY A 57 0.29 2.73 -2.67
N ALA A 58 1.02 1.76 -2.13
CA ALA A 58 1.95 1.97 -1.03
C ALA A 58 3.24 1.16 -1.24
N PHE A 59 4.36 1.77 -0.88
CA PHE A 59 5.58 1.03 -0.57
C PHE A 59 5.70 0.90 0.95
N SER A 60 5.86 -0.34 1.41
CA SER A 60 6.06 -0.66 2.82
C SER A 60 7.45 -1.25 3.04
N THR A 61 8.10 -0.84 4.12
CA THR A 61 9.42 -1.35 4.52
C THR A 61 9.36 -2.74 5.14
N SER A 62 8.16 -3.20 5.48
CA SER A 62 7.90 -4.45 6.18
C SER A 62 6.70 -5.14 5.55
N ALA A 63 6.70 -6.48 5.56
CA ALA A 63 5.58 -7.31 5.11
C ALA A 63 4.22 -6.77 5.55
N ILE A 64 3.32 -6.59 4.57
CA ILE A 64 1.88 -6.44 4.81
C ILE A 64 1.39 -7.70 5.54
N ARG A 65 0.95 -7.54 6.79
CA ARG A 65 0.59 -8.63 7.70
C ARG A 65 -0.44 -8.17 8.73
N CYS A 66 -1.11 -9.13 9.36
CA CYS A 66 -1.89 -8.86 10.56
C CYS A 66 -0.98 -8.36 11.70
N SER A 67 -1.42 -7.34 12.43
CA SER A 67 -0.72 -6.79 13.59
C SER A 67 -1.71 -6.31 14.65
N SER A 68 -1.29 -6.28 15.92
CA SER A 68 -2.06 -5.67 17.03
C SER A 68 -1.92 -4.15 17.09
N GLY A 69 -1.01 -3.57 16.31
CA GLY A 69 -0.79 -2.13 16.23
C GLY A 69 0.01 -1.74 15.00
N PHE A 70 0.25 -0.43 14.84
CA PHE A 70 0.99 0.09 13.71
C PHE A 70 2.44 -0.41 13.68
N TYR A 71 2.94 -0.69 12.48
CA TYR A 71 4.31 -1.12 12.22
C TYR A 71 4.83 -0.50 10.92
N GLY A 72 6.14 -0.62 10.68
CA GLY A 72 6.84 -0.04 9.53
C GLY A 72 7.84 1.01 9.97
N THR A 73 8.49 1.66 9.00
CA THR A 73 9.43 2.77 9.26
C THR A 73 9.15 3.96 8.35
N GLY A 74 9.84 5.08 8.60
CA GLY A 74 9.73 6.31 7.82
C GLY A 74 10.16 6.22 6.34
N GLU A 75 10.73 5.10 5.87
CA GLU A 75 10.91 4.88 4.42
C GLU A 75 9.61 4.42 3.72
N THR A 76 8.56 4.08 4.48
CA THR A 76 7.21 3.79 3.95
C THR A 76 6.64 5.04 3.28
N PHE A 77 5.95 4.88 2.15
CA PHE A 77 5.31 5.99 1.45
C PHE A 77 4.07 5.54 0.68
N LEU A 78 3.17 6.50 0.43
CA LEU A 78 2.06 6.36 -0.51
C LEU A 78 2.43 6.95 -1.86
N PHE A 79 1.79 6.49 -2.92
CA PHE A 79 1.94 7.10 -4.24
C PHE A 79 0.62 7.05 -5.03
N SER A 80 0.48 7.98 -5.97
CA SER A 80 -0.60 7.97 -6.96
C SER A 80 -0.04 8.36 -8.32
N PHE A 81 -0.58 7.78 -9.39
CA PHE A 81 -0.25 8.16 -10.78
C PHE A 81 -1.22 9.21 -11.35
N CYS A 82 -2.15 9.75 -10.56
CA CYS A 82 -3.15 10.71 -11.01
C CYS A 82 -2.89 12.14 -10.50
N PRO A 83 -2.82 13.17 -11.38
CA PRO A 83 -2.73 13.10 -12.84
C PRO A 83 -1.33 12.70 -13.35
N GLU A 84 -0.34 12.73 -12.46
CA GLU A 84 1.05 12.31 -12.68
C GLU A 84 1.55 11.60 -11.41
N LEU A 85 2.75 11.01 -11.47
CA LEU A 85 3.33 10.33 -10.32
C LEU A 85 3.60 11.32 -9.16
N LYS A 86 2.83 11.19 -8.08
CA LYS A 86 3.07 11.82 -6.79
C LYS A 86 3.51 10.77 -5.77
N VAL A 87 4.47 11.13 -4.92
CA VAL A 87 4.97 10.29 -3.82
C VAL A 87 4.85 11.05 -2.51
N PHE A 88 4.13 10.48 -1.56
CA PHE A 88 3.82 11.06 -0.26
C PHE A 88 4.63 10.33 0.81
N ARG A 89 5.74 10.96 1.21
CA ARG A 89 6.68 10.41 2.19
C ARG A 89 6.26 10.77 3.61
N TRP A 90 6.83 10.05 4.57
CA TRP A 90 6.58 10.30 5.99
C TRP A 90 6.85 11.76 6.38
N THR A 91 5.92 12.33 7.14
CA THR A 91 5.98 13.73 7.60
C THR A 91 6.78 13.93 8.89
N GLY A 92 7.06 12.86 9.64
CA GLY A 92 7.63 12.96 10.98
C GLY A 92 6.60 13.23 12.09
N ARG A 93 5.29 13.36 11.77
CA ARG A 93 4.25 13.72 12.76
C ARG A 93 3.84 12.57 13.69
N ASN A 94 3.82 11.34 13.18
CA ASN A 94 3.49 10.12 13.94
C ASN A 94 4.06 8.88 13.23
N ASP A 95 4.00 7.71 13.88
CA ASP A 95 4.55 6.45 13.35
C ASP A 95 3.44 5.46 12.89
N PHE A 96 2.28 5.98 12.45
CA PHE A 96 1.12 5.17 12.07
C PHE A 96 1.18 4.67 10.62
N PHE A 97 2.25 3.96 10.27
CA PHE A 97 2.56 3.60 8.88
C PHE A 97 1.64 2.53 8.29
N VAL A 98 1.60 1.32 8.88
CA VAL A 98 0.78 0.22 8.39
C VAL A 98 0.15 -0.49 9.58
N ASN A 99 -1.14 -0.83 9.48
CA ASN A 99 -1.81 -1.68 10.43
C ASN A 99 -2.85 -2.53 9.68
N GLY A 100 -3.08 -3.76 10.12
CA GLY A 100 -4.08 -4.59 9.48
C GLY A 100 -4.54 -5.74 10.33
N ASP A 101 -5.78 -6.14 10.10
CA ASP A 101 -6.38 -7.36 10.62
C ASP A 101 -7.06 -8.15 9.49
N VAL A 102 -7.81 -9.18 9.83
CA VAL A 102 -8.45 -10.06 8.84
C VAL A 102 -9.51 -9.36 7.96
N ASN A 103 -10.01 -8.20 8.37
CA ASN A 103 -11.11 -7.47 7.75
C ASN A 103 -10.68 -6.11 7.17
N LEU A 104 -9.56 -5.55 7.60
CA LEU A 104 -9.14 -4.21 7.20
C LEU A 104 -7.62 -4.11 7.13
N LEU A 105 -7.10 -3.60 6.02
CA LEU A 105 -5.73 -3.11 5.89
C LEU A 105 -5.74 -1.58 5.87
N MET A 106 -4.83 -0.95 6.61
CA MET A 106 -4.66 0.50 6.68
C MET A 106 -3.20 0.88 6.43
N VAL A 107 -2.97 1.91 5.62
CA VAL A 107 -1.66 2.51 5.38
C VAL A 107 -1.76 4.03 5.58
N GLY A 108 -1.03 4.54 6.57
CA GLY A 108 -1.05 5.92 7.00
C GLY A 108 -2.26 6.23 7.88
N GLY A 109 -2.03 6.85 9.02
CA GLY A 109 -3.06 7.17 10.00
C GLY A 109 -2.99 8.60 10.53
N GLY A 110 -3.82 8.88 11.52
CA GLY A 110 -3.89 10.17 12.22
C GLY A 110 -5.30 10.75 12.20
N SER A 111 -5.75 11.24 13.35
CA SER A 111 -7.09 11.85 13.53
C SER A 111 -8.26 11.04 12.95
N GLY A 112 -8.19 9.71 13.03
CA GLY A 112 -9.25 8.80 12.57
C GLY A 112 -9.39 8.65 11.05
N ARG A 113 -8.46 9.21 10.26
CA ARG A 113 -8.42 9.06 8.80
C ARG A 113 -7.26 8.18 8.38
N PHE A 114 -7.41 7.53 7.22
CA PHE A 114 -6.38 6.66 6.67
C PHE A 114 -5.95 7.12 5.29
N GLY A 115 -4.63 7.15 5.06
CA GLY A 115 -4.06 7.49 3.76
C GLY A 115 -4.52 6.54 2.66
N LEU A 116 -4.63 5.26 3.01
CA LEU A 116 -5.21 4.19 2.22
C LEU A 116 -5.81 3.14 3.15
N TRP A 117 -7.00 2.64 2.85
CA TRP A 117 -7.57 1.46 3.50
C TRP A 117 -8.19 0.52 2.48
N LEU A 118 -8.20 -0.79 2.78
CA LEU A 118 -8.81 -1.84 1.96
C LEU A 118 -9.61 -2.81 2.84
N ASP A 119 -10.78 -3.23 2.37
CA ASP A 119 -11.60 -4.24 3.06
C ASP A 119 -11.01 -5.66 2.93
N GLY A 120 -11.51 -6.57 3.77
CA GLY A 120 -11.01 -7.95 3.87
C GLY A 120 -11.27 -8.78 2.60
N ASP A 121 -12.27 -8.38 1.83
CA ASP A 121 -12.60 -9.00 0.55
C ASP A 121 -11.86 -8.35 -0.62
N LEU A 122 -11.02 -7.33 -0.39
CA LEU A 122 -10.28 -6.59 -1.41
C LEU A 122 -11.15 -6.07 -2.58
N HIS A 123 -12.40 -5.73 -2.31
CA HIS A 123 -13.32 -5.15 -3.30
C HIS A 123 -13.42 -3.65 -3.14
N HIS A 124 -13.43 -3.15 -1.90
CA HIS A 124 -13.54 -1.73 -1.61
C HIS A 124 -12.30 -1.23 -0.90
N GLY A 125 -11.99 0.02 -1.18
CA GLY A 125 -11.01 0.76 -0.41
C GLY A 125 -11.34 2.23 -0.39
N GLY A 126 -10.52 2.96 0.35
CA GLY A 126 -10.59 4.40 0.34
C GLY A 126 -9.28 5.06 0.70
N SER A 127 -9.24 6.37 0.46
CA SER A 127 -8.07 7.20 0.66
C SER A 127 -8.49 8.59 1.08
N GLN A 128 -7.91 9.06 2.17
CA GLN A 128 -8.14 10.40 2.71
C GLN A 128 -6.80 11.03 3.13
N PRO A 129 -6.74 12.37 3.27
CA PRO A 129 -5.58 13.01 3.84
C PRO A 129 -5.31 12.56 5.27
N CYS A 130 -4.10 12.05 5.51
CA CYS A 130 -3.66 11.59 6.83
C CYS A 130 -2.42 12.36 7.32
N GLU A 131 -2.19 12.35 8.62
CA GLU A 131 -1.06 13.07 9.22
C GLU A 131 0.28 12.39 8.92
N THR A 132 0.30 11.06 8.78
CA THR A 132 1.53 10.29 8.55
C THR A 132 2.22 10.69 7.25
N PHE A 133 1.46 10.98 6.19
CA PHE A 133 2.00 11.22 4.84
C PHE A 133 1.61 12.56 4.22
N ASP A 134 0.70 13.33 4.84
CA ASP A 134 0.14 14.58 4.28
C ASP A 134 -0.34 14.40 2.83
N ASN A 135 -0.88 13.21 2.52
CA ASN A 135 -1.29 12.84 1.18
C ASN A 135 -2.59 13.52 0.76
N GLU A 136 -2.75 13.74 -0.53
CA GLU A 136 -4.07 13.95 -1.13
C GLU A 136 -4.81 12.61 -1.25
N THR A 137 -6.11 12.64 -1.56
CA THR A 137 -6.83 11.43 -1.98
C THR A 137 -6.13 10.78 -3.17
N LEU A 138 -5.81 9.49 -3.06
CA LEU A 138 -4.97 8.79 -4.03
C LEU A 138 -5.71 8.41 -5.33
N SER A 139 -7.03 8.25 -5.27
CA SER A 139 -7.94 8.04 -6.41
C SER A 139 -8.68 9.34 -6.77
N HIS A 140 -9.58 9.30 -7.76
CA HIS A 140 -10.50 10.39 -8.06
C HIS A 140 -11.50 10.67 -6.93
N ARG A 141 -11.84 9.64 -6.15
CA ARG A 141 -12.81 9.71 -5.05
C ARG A 141 -12.20 9.16 -3.77
N GLU A 142 -12.76 9.56 -2.63
CA GLU A 142 -12.31 9.04 -1.32
C GLU A 142 -12.58 7.54 -1.17
N GLU A 143 -13.62 7.02 -1.81
CA GLU A 143 -13.91 5.58 -1.87
C GLU A 143 -13.82 5.09 -3.31
N PHE A 144 -13.27 3.88 -3.49
CA PHE A 144 -13.08 3.27 -4.79
C PHE A 144 -13.34 1.76 -4.74
N CYS A 145 -13.72 1.21 -5.90
CA CYS A 145 -13.79 -0.23 -6.10
C CYS A 145 -12.49 -0.72 -6.76
N ILE A 146 -11.94 -1.81 -6.26
CA ILE A 146 -10.69 -2.38 -6.74
C ILE A 146 -10.97 -3.24 -7.97
N GLN A 147 -10.29 -2.93 -9.07
CA GLN A 147 -10.29 -3.78 -10.27
C GLN A 147 -9.19 -4.83 -10.18
N ASP A 148 -7.95 -4.39 -9.96
CA ASP A 148 -6.77 -5.25 -9.83
C ASP A 148 -5.94 -4.80 -8.63
N LEU A 149 -5.37 -5.76 -7.90
CA LEU A 149 -4.39 -5.50 -6.85
C LEU A 149 -3.24 -6.49 -6.97
N GLU A 150 -2.02 -5.97 -6.91
CA GLU A 150 -0.78 -6.73 -6.92
C GLU A 150 0.05 -6.42 -5.68
N LEU A 151 0.66 -7.45 -5.10
CA LEU A 151 1.69 -7.33 -4.08
C LEU A 151 3.00 -7.84 -4.64
N TRP A 152 3.97 -6.94 -4.71
CA TRP A 152 5.33 -7.25 -5.12
C TRP A 152 6.26 -7.24 -3.91
N GLY A 153 7.28 -8.09 -3.90
CA GLY A 153 8.31 -8.09 -2.87
C GLY A 153 9.60 -8.74 -3.32
N LEU A 154 10.59 -8.73 -2.43
CA LEU A 154 11.88 -9.37 -2.66
C LEU A 154 11.85 -10.83 -2.20
N ALA A 155 12.35 -11.75 -3.02
CA ALA A 155 12.50 -13.17 -2.70
C ALA A 155 13.54 -13.42 -1.60
#